data_AF-X1AWQ5-F1
#
_entry.id   AF-X1AWQ5-F1
#
_cell.length_a   1.000
_cell.length_b   1.000
_cell.length_c   1.000
_cell.angle_alpha   90.00
_cell.angle_beta   90.00
_cell.angle_gamma   90.00
#
_symmetry.space_group_name_H-M   'P 1'
#
loop_
_entity.id
_entity.type
_entity.pdbx_description
1 polymer ?
#
loop_
_entity_poly.entity_id
_entity_poly.type
_entity_poly.pdbx_seq_one_letter_code
_entity_poly.pdbx_strand_id
1 'polypeptide(L)'
;MAYVGILLIAILVSFIVVRIGGFALQLTGIEPEVASFQALSAFSGTGFTTREAERVVGHRTRRRIVTILIILGNAGMVTVIATLVASFTQVSGYMWFFIRLAVIVGGIFGSI
;
A
#
# COMPACT_ATOMS: atom_id res chain seq x y z
N MET A 1 -8.15 7.67 -14.21
CA MET A 1 -9.16 7.83 -13.15
C MET A 1 -9.30 6.60 -12.26
N ALA A 2 -9.43 5.37 -12.80
CA ALA A 2 -9.56 4.15 -11.99
C ALA A 2 -8.38 3.89 -11.00
N TYR A 3 -7.14 4.17 -11.41
CA TYR A 3 -5.94 3.92 -10.59
C TYR A 3 -5.84 4.81 -9.34
N VAL A 4 -6.35 6.04 -9.40
CA VAL A 4 -6.41 6.94 -8.23
C VAL A 4 -7.37 6.36 -7.18
N GLY A 5 -8.52 5.81 -7.63
CA GLY A 5 -9.46 5.13 -6.74
C GLY A 5 -8.82 3.93 -6.03
N ILE A 6 -8.06 3.11 -6.76
CA ILE A 6 -7.33 1.95 -6.18
C ILE A 6 -6.30 2.41 -5.13
N LEU A 7 -5.57 3.49 -5.42
CA LEU A 7 -4.58 4.03 -4.49
C LEU A 7 -5.23 4.57 -3.21
N LEU A 8 -6.34 5.30 -3.33
CA LEU A 8 -7.11 5.78 -2.18
C LEU A 8 -7.65 4.62 -1.32
N ILE A 9 -8.16 3.57 -1.97
CA ILE A 9 -8.62 2.35 -1.29
C ILE A 9 -7.45 1.68 -0.57
N ALA A 10 -6.28 1.57 -1.21
CA ALA A 10 -5.11 0.96 -0.60
C ALA A 10 -4.62 1.74 0.63
N ILE A 11 -4.65 3.07 0.59
CA ILE A 11 -4.33 3.93 1.76
C ILE A 11 -5.35 3.70 2.87
N LEU A 12 -6.65 3.68 2.55
CA LEU A 12 -7.71 3.46 3.52
C LEU A 12 -7.57 2.10 4.20
N VAL A 13 -7.33 1.04 3.43
CA VAL A 13 -7.10 -0.32 3.96
C VAL A 13 -5.86 -0.35 4.84
N SER A 14 -4.76 0.28 4.41
CA SER A 14 -3.53 0.38 5.21
C SER A 14 -3.78 1.05 6.56
N PHE A 15 -4.54 2.14 6.58
CA PHE A 15 -4.91 2.84 7.81
C PHE A 15 -5.76 1.97 8.75
N ILE A 16 -6.73 1.23 8.21
CA ILE A 16 -7.56 0.29 8.98
C ILE A 16 -6.70 -0.82 9.59
N VAL A 17 -5.79 -1.42 8.81
CA VAL A 17 -4.88 -2.47 9.28
C VAL A 17 -4.01 -1.97 10.44
N VAL A 18 -3.41 -0.79 10.30
CA VAL A 18 -2.62 -0.16 11.36
C VAL A 18 -3.47 0.06 12.61
N ARG A 19 -4.72 0.54 12.46
CA ARG A 19 -5.60 0.77 13.61
C ARG A 19 -6.01 -0.50 14.33
N ILE A 20 -6.36 -1.54 13.59
CA ILE A 20 -6.69 -2.85 14.16
C ILE A 20 -5.47 -3.42 14.89
N GLY A 21 -4.27 -3.32 14.30
CA GLY A 21 -3.03 -3.72 14.94
C GLY A 21 -2.75 -2.99 16.24
N GLY A 22 -2.96 -1.67 16.26
CA GLY A 22 -2.82 -0.85 17.47
C GLY A 22 -3.78 -1.27 18.57
N PHE A 23 -5.06 -1.44 18.25
CA PHE A 23 -6.04 -1.94 19.23
C PHE A 23 -5.72 -3.35 19.72
N ALA A 24 -5.28 -4.25 18.83
CA ALA A 24 -4.88 -5.60 19.22
C ALA A 24 -3.70 -5.58 20.20
N LEU A 25 -2.72 -4.70 19.99
CA LEU A 25 -1.61 -4.51 20.93
C LEU A 25 -2.07 -3.91 22.27
N GLN A 26 -3.00 -2.96 22.26
CA GLN A 26 -3.59 -2.40 23.48
C GLN A 26 -4.29 -3.46 24.33
N LEU A 27 -5.04 -4.37 23.70
CA LEU A 27 -5.70 -5.49 24.38
C LEU A 27 -4.70 -6.45 25.06
N THR A 28 -3.43 -6.45 24.64
CA THR A 28 -2.38 -7.20 25.34
C THR A 28 -1.76 -6.46 26.53
N GLY A 29 -2.23 -5.25 26.85
CA GLY A 29 -1.74 -4.42 27.95
C GLY A 29 -0.61 -3.46 27.59
N ILE A 30 -0.43 -3.12 26.30
CA ILE A 30 0.46 -2.01 25.90
C ILE A 30 -0.31 -0.69 26.01
N GLU A 31 0.36 0.34 26.50
CA GLU A 31 -0.22 1.69 26.61
C GLU A 31 -0.72 2.20 25.23
N PRO A 32 -1.88 2.89 25.17
CA PRO A 32 -2.52 3.25 23.90
C PRO A 32 -1.64 4.00 22.91
N GLU A 33 -0.86 4.96 23.41
CA GLU A 33 0.03 5.78 22.61
C GLU A 33 1.17 4.93 22.01
N VAL A 34 1.84 4.15 22.86
CA VAL A 34 2.92 3.24 22.48
C VAL A 34 2.43 2.17 21.49
N ALA A 35 1.26 1.57 21.73
CA ALA A 35 0.68 0.55 20.86
C ALA A 35 0.36 1.09 19.45
N SER A 36 -0.15 2.32 19.37
CA SER A 36 -0.47 2.95 18.09
C SER A 36 0.79 3.26 17.27
N PHE A 37 1.84 3.74 17.93
CA PHE A 37 3.14 4.00 17.32
C PHE A 37 3.82 2.69 16.89
N GLN A 38 3.82 1.66 17.75
CA GLN A 38 4.37 0.35 17.41
C GLN A 38 3.66 -0.30 16.24
N ALA A 39 2.32 -0.22 16.17
CA ALA A 39 1.56 -0.77 15.04
C ALA A 39 1.88 -0.05 13.73
N LEU A 40 1.98 1.28 13.76
CA LEU A 40 2.38 2.09 12.61
C LEU A 40 3.79 1.73 12.15
N SER A 41 4.76 1.73 13.07
CA SER A 41 6.15 1.39 12.79
C SER A 41 6.36 -0.04 12.31
N ALA A 42 5.57 -0.99 12.82
CA ALA A 42 5.59 -2.37 12.35
C ALA A 42 5.06 -2.47 10.92
N PHE A 43 3.98 -1.76 10.60
CA PHE A 43 3.40 -1.75 9.27
C PHE A 43 4.28 -1.01 8.25
N SER A 44 4.89 0.11 8.62
CA SER A 44 5.78 0.87 7.72
C SER A 44 7.17 0.24 7.56
N GLY A 45 7.52 -0.73 8.41
CA GLY A 45 8.84 -1.36 8.43
C GLY A 45 9.94 -0.48 9.02
N THR A 46 9.61 0.65 9.65
CA THR A 46 10.60 1.56 10.26
C THR A 46 11.16 1.03 11.59
N GLY A 47 10.43 0.13 12.25
CA GLY A 47 10.81 -0.40 13.56
C GLY A 47 10.62 0.59 14.71
N PHE A 48 11.03 0.17 15.91
CA PHE A 48 10.89 0.92 17.16
C PHE A 48 12.05 0.58 18.10
N THR A 49 12.18 1.28 19.23
CA THR A 49 13.33 1.18 20.13
C THR A 49 13.50 -0.23 20.71
N THR A 50 14.74 -0.60 21.03
CA THR A 50 15.11 -1.95 21.50
C THR A 50 14.33 -2.38 22.74
N ARG A 51 14.11 -1.47 23.70
CA ARG A 51 13.32 -1.73 24.91
C ARG A 51 11.86 -2.06 24.60
N GLU A 52 11.26 -1.38 23.62
CA GLU A 52 9.89 -1.66 23.19
C GLU A 52 9.81 -2.96 22.39
N ALA A 53 10.82 -3.25 21.56
CA ALA A 53 10.95 -4.53 20.86
C ALA A 53 10.97 -5.69 21.85
N GLU A 54 11.82 -5.67 22.87
CA GLU A 54 11.91 -6.72 23.90
C GLU A 54 10.56 -7.04 24.55
N ARG A 55 9.75 -6.02 24.86
CA ARG A 55 8.40 -6.18 25.44
C ARG A 55 7.40 -6.84 24.49
N VAL A 56 7.59 -6.70 23.18
CA VAL A 56 6.78 -7.36 22.15
C VAL A 56 7.25 -8.79 21.93
N VAL A 57 8.56 -9.03 21.77
CA VAL A 57 9.08 -10.37 21.48
C VAL A 57 8.92 -11.32 22.65
N GLY A 58 8.95 -10.80 23.89
CA GLY A 58 8.74 -11.57 25.12
C GLY A 58 7.32 -12.15 25.28
N HIS A 59 6.34 -11.72 24.47
CA HIS A 59 4.96 -12.20 24.54
C HIS A 59 4.51 -12.78 23.20
N ARG A 60 4.20 -14.08 23.16
CA ARG A 60 3.86 -14.81 21.90
C ARG A 60 2.76 -14.12 21.08
N THR A 61 1.71 -13.63 21.74
CA THR A 61 0.59 -12.93 21.07
C THR A 61 1.02 -11.60 20.44
N ARG A 62 1.78 -10.76 21.16
CA ARG A 62 2.29 -9.48 20.66
C ARG A 62 3.21 -9.69 19.47
N ARG A 63 4.11 -10.68 19.57
CA ARG A 63 4.99 -11.09 18.47
C ARG A 63 4.18 -11.44 17.23
N ARG A 64 3.12 -12.24 17.36
CA ARG A 64 2.28 -12.64 16.23
C ARG A 64 1.57 -11.44 15.58
N ILE A 65 1.03 -10.52 16.37
CA ILE A 65 0.40 -9.29 15.86
C ILE A 65 1.40 -8.47 15.05
N VAL A 66 2.58 -8.19 15.62
CA VAL A 66 3.62 -7.40 14.96
C VAL A 66 4.14 -8.08 13.70
N THR A 67 4.35 -9.40 13.72
CA THR A 67 4.75 -10.15 12.51
C THR A 67 3.72 -10.01 11.39
N ILE A 68 2.43 -10.10 11.70
CA ILE A 68 1.36 -9.93 10.69
C ILE A 68 1.39 -8.51 10.13
N LEU A 69 1.54 -7.49 10.98
CA LEU A 69 1.61 -6.09 10.53
C LEU A 69 2.79 -5.85 9.58
N ILE A 70 3.97 -6.41 9.89
CA ILE A 70 5.16 -6.30 9.03
C ILE A 70 4.92 -6.95 7.67
N ILE A 71 4.35 -8.17 7.64
CA ILE A 71 4.07 -8.88 6.38
C ILE A 71 3.05 -8.11 5.54
N LEU A 72 1.97 -7.64 6.16
CA LEU A 72 0.93 -6.87 5.46
C LEU A 72 1.45 -5.53 4.94
N GLY A 73 2.28 -4.85 5.74
CA GLY A 73 2.94 -3.61 5.36
C GLY A 73 3.80 -3.76 4.12
N ASN A 74 4.73 -4.72 4.15
CA ASN A 74 5.62 -5.00 3.02
C ASN A 74 4.85 -5.46 1.77
N ALA A 75 3.92 -6.41 1.91
CA ALA A 75 3.13 -6.90 0.78
C ALA A 75 2.23 -5.80 0.19
N GLY A 76 1.61 -4.98 1.04
CA GLY A 76 0.78 -3.86 0.66
C GLY A 76 1.58 -2.80 -0.11
N MET A 77 2.74 -2.40 0.41
CA MET A 77 3.62 -1.43 -0.24
C MET A 77 4.06 -1.89 -1.63
N VAL A 78 4.51 -3.15 -1.75
CA VAL A 78 4.91 -3.74 -3.04
C VAL A 78 3.76 -3.75 -4.03
N THR A 79 2.56 -4.11 -3.59
CA THR A 79 1.36 -4.16 -4.45
C THR A 79 0.97 -2.77 -4.95
N VAL A 80 1.02 -1.75 -4.08
CA VAL A 80 0.73 -0.36 -4.45
C VAL A 80 1.75 0.15 -5.46
N ILE A 81 3.05 -0.10 -5.23
CA ILE A 81 4.12 0.31 -6.15
C ILE A 81 3.95 -0.40 -7.50
N ALA A 82 3.71 -1.71 -7.51
CA ALA A 82 3.50 -2.48 -8.74
C ALA A 82 2.29 -1.96 -9.53
N THR A 83 1.19 -1.66 -8.85
CA THR A 83 -0.02 -1.11 -9.48
C THR A 83 0.22 0.30 -10.03
N LEU A 84 0.98 1.13 -9.31
CA LEU A 84 1.34 2.46 -9.76
C LEU A 84 2.23 2.40 -11.02
N VAL A 85 3.26 1.56 -11.03
CA VAL A 85 4.12 1.34 -12.21
C VAL A 85 3.32 0.76 -13.38
N ALA A 86 2.44 -0.21 -13.11
CA ALA A 86 1.52 -0.76 -14.11
C ALA A 86 0.62 0.33 -14.72
N SER A 87 0.18 1.31 -13.91
CA SER A 87 -0.67 2.40 -14.40
C SER A 87 0.03 3.31 -15.42
N PHE A 88 1.35 3.51 -15.29
CA PHE A 88 2.15 4.27 -16.24
C PHE A 88 2.51 3.46 -17.50
N THR A 89 2.72 2.15 -17.38
CA THR A 89 3.04 1.27 -18.52
C THR A 89 1.82 0.87 -19.35
N GLN A 90 0.62 0.85 -18.77
CA GLN A 90 -0.64 0.76 -19.51
C GLN A 90 -1.00 2.03 -20.29
N VAL A 91 -0.22 3.12 -20.16
CA VAL A 91 -0.24 4.24 -21.12
C VAL A 91 0.49 3.88 -22.43
N SER A 92 0.57 2.59 -22.77
CA SER A 92 0.97 2.07 -24.08
C SER A 92 -0.15 2.23 -25.12
N GLY A 93 -0.80 3.39 -25.09
CA GLY A 93 -1.68 3.89 -26.13
C GLY A 93 -0.92 4.54 -27.29
N TYR A 94 0.42 4.50 -27.35
CA TYR A 94 1.15 5.09 -28.48
C TYR A 94 0.71 4.47 -29.81
N MET A 95 0.62 3.14 -29.90
CA MET A 95 0.18 2.45 -31.11
C MET A 95 -1.25 2.86 -31.52
N TRP A 96 -2.18 2.89 -30.57
CA TRP A 96 -3.57 3.30 -30.80
C TRP A 96 -3.72 4.79 -31.15
N PHE A 97 -2.85 5.64 -30.57
CA PHE A 97 -2.75 7.06 -30.89
C PHE A 97 -2.26 7.25 -32.33
N PHE A 98 -1.21 6.54 -32.76
CA PHE A 98 -0.69 6.59 -34.13
C PHE A 98 -1.69 6.01 -35.15
N ILE A 99 -2.40 4.93 -34.82
CA ILE A 99 -3.45 4.37 -35.69
C ILE A 99 -4.59 5.37 -35.88
N ARG A 100 -5.06 6.03 -34.81
CA ARG A 100 -6.12 7.05 -34.91
C ARG A 100 -5.65 8.27 -35.72
N LEU A 101 -4.42 8.71 -35.53
CA LEU A 101 -3.82 9.80 -36.32
C LEU A 101 -3.76 9.42 -37.81
N ALA A 102 -3.30 8.21 -38.13
CA ALA A 102 -3.21 7.70 -39.50
C ALA A 102 -4.59 7.57 -40.17
N VAL A 103 -5.62 7.15 -39.43
CA VAL A 103 -7.01 7.10 -39.95
C VAL A 103 -7.57 8.49 -40.23
N ILE A 104 -7.28 9.49 -39.38
CA ILE A 104 -7.73 10.87 -39.60
C ILE A 104 -7.01 11.48 -40.80
N VAL A 105 -5.69 11.33 -40.89
CA VAL A 105 -4.90 11.82 -42.04
C VAL A 105 -5.33 11.11 -43.32
N GLY A 106 -5.41 9.78 -43.30
CA GLY A 106 -5.87 8.98 -44.45
C GLY A 106 -7.31 9.33 -44.88
N GLY A 107 -8.20 9.61 -43.93
CA GLY A 107 -9.57 10.05 -44.21
C GLY A 107 -9.63 11.42 -44.86
N ILE A 108 -8.81 12.37 -44.40
CA ILE A 108 -8.72 13.72 -45.00
C ILE A 108 -8.17 13.64 -46.42
N PHE A 109 -7.08 12.88 -46.64
CA PHE A 109 -6.48 12.72 -47.98
C PHE A 109 -7.28 11.82 -48.93
N GLY A 110 -8.11 10.91 -48.42
CA GLY A 110 -9.00 10.08 -49.23
C GLY A 110 -10.33 10.76 -49.62
N SER A 111 -10.57 11.98 -49.13
CA SER A 111 -11.79 12.77 -49.39
C SER A 111 -11.61 13.93 -50.38
N ILE A 112 -10.41 14.09 -50.95
CA ILE A 112 -10.04 15.06 -52.00
C ILE A 112 -9.87 14.31 -53.31
#